data_AF-A0A0Q7N5P9-F1
#
_entry.id   AF-A0A0Q7N5P9-F1
#
_cell.length_a   1.000
_cell.length_b   1.000
_cell.length_c   1.000
_cell.angle_alpha   90.00
_cell.angle_beta   90.00
_cell.angle_gamma   90.00
#
_symmetry.space_group_name_H-M   'P 1'
#
loop_
_entity.id
_entity.type
_entity.pdbx_description
1 polymer ?
#
loop_
_entity_poly.entity_id
_entity_poly.type
_entity_poly.pdbx_seq_one_letter_code
_entity_poly.pdbx_strand_id
1 'polypeptide(L)'
;MYADATCGANVARFAFLSPAAWRFYTDWDQMARFAVGALRIEAGKNPYDRELSNLIGELSTRSDAFRVMWGGAPAWSAGPRDRRRG
;
A
#
# COMPACT_ATOMS: atom_id res chain seq x y z
N MET A 1 18.89 16.19 4.29
CA MET A 1 17.62 15.91 4.99
C MET A 1 16.65 15.31 3.98
N TYR A 2 16.70 13.99 3.79
CA TYR A 2 15.68 13.26 3.04
C TYR A 2 14.58 12.96 4.04
N ALA A 3 13.35 13.42 3.78
CA ALA A 3 12.21 12.89 4.52
C ALA A 3 12.23 11.37 4.29
N ASP A 4 12.27 10.62 5.39
CA ASP A 4 12.57 9.20 5.46
C ASP A 4 11.62 8.38 4.57
N ALA A 5 12.00 8.19 3.30
CA ALA A 5 11.27 7.37 2.32
C ALA A 5 11.08 5.93 2.85
N THR A 6 11.94 5.50 3.77
CA THR A 6 11.89 4.24 4.49
C THR A 6 10.68 4.09 5.40
N CYS A 7 10.22 5.14 6.09
CA CYS A 7 9.06 5.03 6.98
C CYS A 7 7.79 4.68 6.18
N GLY A 8 7.55 5.35 5.05
CA GLY A 8 6.44 5.04 4.14
C GLY A 8 6.60 3.70 3.44
N ALA A 9 7.83 3.36 3.00
CA ALA A 9 8.12 2.10 2.33
C ALA A 9 7.91 0.88 3.23
N ASN A 10 8.36 0.95 4.48
CA ASN A 10 8.24 -0.14 5.44
C ASN A 10 6.79 -0.38 5.83
N VAL A 11 6.03 0.69 6.05
CA VAL A 11 4.60 0.62 6.33
C VAL A 11 3.84 0.02 5.15
N ALA A 12 4.15 0.42 3.91
CA ALA A 12 3.50 -0.14 2.73
C ALA A 12 3.84 -1.62 2.53
N ARG A 13 5.13 -2.01 2.67
CA ARG A 13 5.53 -3.43 2.61
C ARG A 13 4.83 -4.25 3.68
N PHE A 14 4.78 -3.77 4.91
CA PHE A 14 4.07 -4.47 5.98
C PHE A 14 2.59 -4.59 5.66
N ALA A 15 1.91 -3.50 5.30
CA ALA A 15 0.49 -3.49 5.01
C ALA A 15 0.10 -4.44 3.85
N PHE A 16 0.90 -4.53 2.80
CA PHE A 16 0.52 -5.23 1.57
C PHE A 16 1.15 -6.62 1.38
N LEU A 17 2.31 -6.88 1.98
CA LEU A 17 3.04 -8.14 1.81
C LEU A 17 2.97 -9.04 3.05
N SER A 18 2.64 -8.47 4.22
CA SER A 18 2.51 -9.26 5.45
C SER A 18 1.08 -9.74 5.66
N PRO A 19 0.83 -11.06 5.74
CA PRO A 19 -0.49 -11.58 6.12
C PRO A 19 -0.87 -11.19 7.55
N ALA A 20 0.09 -10.82 8.40
CA ALA A 20 -0.17 -10.34 9.75
C ALA A 20 -0.79 -8.94 9.79
N ALA A 21 -0.63 -8.13 8.73
CA ALA A 21 -1.17 -6.77 8.68
C ALA A 21 -2.70 -6.74 8.79
N TRP A 22 -3.37 -7.76 8.26
CA TRP A 22 -4.83 -7.91 8.33
C TRP A 22 -5.37 -8.14 9.74
N ARG A 23 -4.53 -8.68 10.64
CA ARG A 23 -4.86 -8.86 12.06
C ARG A 23 -4.35 -7.72 12.92
N PHE A 24 -3.31 -7.04 12.46
CA PHE A 24 -2.68 -5.92 13.16
C PHE A 24 -3.48 -4.62 13.02
N TYR A 25 -3.95 -4.31 11.81
CA TYR A 25 -4.74 -3.12 11.55
C TYR A 25 -6.23 -3.44 11.69
N THR A 26 -6.88 -2.80 12.67
CA THR A 26 -8.35 -2.84 12.84
C THR A 26 -9.07 -2.39 11.57
N ASP A 27 -8.54 -1.37 10.89
CA ASP A 27 -9.09 -0.83 9.64
C ASP A 27 -8.01 -0.84 8.54
N TRP A 28 -7.69 -2.05 8.07
CA TRP A 28 -6.64 -2.28 7.08
C TRP A 28 -6.87 -1.49 5.79
N ASP A 29 -8.12 -1.39 5.32
CA ASP A 29 -8.47 -0.66 4.08
C ASP A 29 -8.12 0.83 4.20
N GLN A 30 -8.45 1.48 5.31
CA GLN A 30 -8.08 2.87 5.54
C GLN A 30 -6.56 3.06 5.56
N MET A 31 -5.84 2.18 6.27
CA MET A 31 -4.38 2.25 6.35
C MET A 31 -3.72 2.01 4.99
N ALA A 32 -4.22 1.06 4.22
CA ALA A 32 -3.75 0.73 2.88
C ALA A 32 -3.93 1.91 1.91
N ARG A 33 -5.08 2.59 1.95
CA ARG A 33 -5.34 3.80 1.15
C ARG A 33 -4.42 4.95 1.54
N PHE A 34 -4.18 5.14 2.84
CA PHE A 34 -3.24 6.14 3.32
C PHE A 34 -1.82 5.87 2.80
N ALA A 35 -1.34 4.63 2.90
CA ALA A 35 -0.03 4.24 2.40
C ALA A 35 0.09 4.47 0.88
N VAL A 36 -0.92 4.09 0.10
CA VAL A 36 -0.97 4.35 -1.35
C VAL A 36 -0.95 5.85 -1.65
N GLY A 37 -1.70 6.65 -0.90
CA GLY A 37 -1.71 8.12 -1.03
C GLY A 37 -0.33 8.73 -0.76
N ALA A 38 0.34 8.30 0.31
CA ALA A 38 1.69 8.74 0.65
C ALA A 38 2.70 8.38 -0.46
N LEU A 39 2.64 7.16 -0.98
CA LEU A 39 3.51 6.72 -2.09
C LEU A 39 3.26 7.52 -3.37
N ARG A 40 2.01 7.89 -3.67
CA ARG A 40 1.70 8.76 -4.83
C ARG A 40 2.28 10.15 -4.66
N ILE A 41 2.16 10.74 -3.47
CA ILE A 41 2.72 12.06 -3.17
C ILE A 41 4.24 12.01 -3.36
N GLU A 42 4.90 10.98 -2.84
CA GLU A 42 6.36 10.85 -2.94
C GLU A 42 6.80 10.61 -4.38
N ALA A 43 6.08 9.77 -5.14
CA ALA A 43 6.36 9.53 -6.55
C ALA A 43 6.17 10.78 -7.41
N GLY A 44 5.22 11.64 -7.04
CA GLY A 44 5.03 12.95 -7.67
C GLY A 44 6.14 13.95 -7.36
N LYS A 45 6.76 13.87 -6.17
CA LYS A 45 7.88 14.76 -5.78
C LYS A 45 9.18 14.36 -6.45
N ASN A 46 9.48 13.07 -6.53
CA ASN A 46 10.72 12.56 -7.10
C ASN A 46 10.46 11.40 -8.08
N PRO A 47 10.07 11.70 -9.33
CA PRO A 47 9.72 10.67 -10.33
C PRO A 47 10.91 9.80 -10.77
N TYR A 48 12.16 10.20 -10.46
CA TYR A 48 13.37 9.45 -10.78
C TYR A 48 13.92 8.67 -9.58
N ASP A 49 13.19 8.63 -8.46
CA ASP A 49 13.59 7.83 -7.31
C ASP A 49 13.47 6.34 -7.64
N ARG A 50 14.63 5.70 -7.87
CA ARG A 50 14.70 4.28 -8.21
C ARG A 50 14.24 3.39 -7.06
N GLU A 51 14.51 3.76 -5.81
CA GLU A 51 14.11 2.96 -4.65
C GLU A 51 12.60 2.95 -4.49
N LEU A 52 11.97 4.12 -4.67
CA LEU A 52 10.52 4.23 -4.67
C LEU A 52 9.87 3.49 -5.85
N SER A 53 10.45 3.63 -7.05
CA SER A 53 9.95 2.92 -8.24
C SER A 53 10.04 1.40 -8.08
N ASN A 54 11.15 0.91 -7.52
CA ASN A 54 11.34 -0.51 -7.20
C ASN A 54 10.32 -1.01 -6.18
N LEU A 55 10.06 -0.24 -5.12
CA LEU A 55 9.04 -0.56 -4.13
C LEU A 55 7.64 -0.64 -4.78
N ILE A 56 7.24 0.36 -5.57
CA ILE A 56 5.92 0.37 -6.22
C ILE A 56 5.79 -0.84 -7.16
N GLY A 57 6.84 -1.18 -7.90
CA GLY A 57 6.90 -2.37 -8.75
C GLY A 57 6.77 -3.68 -7.97
N GLU A 58 7.50 -3.80 -6.85
CA GLU A 58 7.42 -4.95 -5.95
C GLU A 58 5.99 -5.14 -5.42
N LEU A 59 5.40 -4.07 -4.86
CA LEU A 59 4.05 -4.11 -4.29
C LEU A 59 2.99 -4.42 -5.35
N SER A 60 3.10 -3.84 -6.55
CA SER A 60 2.18 -4.09 -7.66
C SER A 60 2.27 -5.51 -8.22
N THR A 61 3.43 -6.15 -8.08
CA THR A 61 3.64 -7.54 -8.52
C THR A 61 3.14 -8.53 -7.49
N ARG A 62 3.37 -8.25 -6.20
CA ARG A 62 3.14 -9.20 -5.11
C ARG A 62 1.79 -9.02 -4.40
N SER A 63 1.08 -7.93 -4.63
CA SER A 63 -0.21 -7.65 -3.99
C SER A 63 -1.24 -7.11 -5.00
N ASP A 64 -2.25 -7.92 -5.31
CA ASP A 64 -3.35 -7.49 -6.19
C ASP A 64 -4.15 -6.34 -5.57
N ALA A 65 -4.32 -6.32 -4.25
CA ALA A 65 -5.00 -5.22 -3.57
C ALA A 65 -4.23 -3.89 -3.73
N PHE A 66 -2.90 -3.92 -3.65
CA PHE A 66 -2.08 -2.74 -3.96
C PHE A 66 -2.26 -2.30 -5.41
N ARG A 67 -2.14 -3.24 -6.36
CA ARG A 67 -2.29 -2.96 -7.80
C ARG A 67 -3.62 -2.26 -8.11
N VAL A 68 -4.72 -2.75 -7.54
CA VAL A 68 -6.06 -2.18 -7.73
C VAL A 68 -6.15 -0.77 -7.13
N MET A 69 -5.69 -0.58 -5.89
CA MET A 69 -5.71 0.75 -5.26
C MET A 69 -4.79 1.76 -5.95
N TRP A 70 -3.64 1.31 -6.46
CA TRP A 70 -2.72 2.11 -7.26
C TRP A 70 -3.30 2.49 -8.63
N GLY A 71 -4.10 1.62 -9.24
CA GLY A 71 -4.84 1.90 -10.47
C GLY A 71 -6.03 2.87 -10.31
N GLY A 72 -6.34 3.31 -9.08
CA GLY A 72 -7.48 4.20 -8.81
C GLY A 72 -8.84 3.49 -8.77
N ALA A 73 -8.84 2.16 -8.82
CA ALA A 73 -10.05 1.37 -8.68
C ALA A 73 -10.45 1.25 -7.20
N PRO A 74 -11.75 1.23 -6.88
CA PRO A 74 -12.20 1.11 -5.51
C PRO A 74 -11.79 -0.25 -4.91
N ALA A 75 -11.14 -0.19 -3.75
CA ALA A 75 -10.46 -1.30 -3.07
C ALA A 75 -11.37 -2.48 -2.69
N TRP A 76 -12.71 -2.33 -2.72
CA TRP A 76 -13.65 -3.40 -2.38
C TRP A 76 -13.68 -4.56 -3.40
N SER A 77 -12.94 -4.43 -4.50
CA SER A 77 -12.90 -5.40 -5.61
C SER A 77 -11.75 -6.41 -5.49
N ALA A 78 -10.82 -6.25 -4.54
CA ALA A 78 -9.59 -7.07 -4.43
C ALA A 78 -9.48 -7.77 -3.07
N GLY A 79 -10.18 -8.90 -2.89
CA GLY A 79 -9.99 -9.81 -1.73
C GLY A 79 -11.27 -10.13 -0.95
N PRO A 80 -11.44 -11.38 -0.46
CA PRO A 80 -12.73 -11.92 -0.05
C PRO A 80 -13.25 -11.23 1.21
N ARG A 81 -14.45 -10.66 1.08
CA ARG A 81 -15.28 -10.17 2.17
C ARG A 81 -15.54 -11.31 3.16
N ASP A 82 -14.86 -11.33 4.30
CA ASP A 82 -15.48 -11.91 5.50
C ASP A 82 -16.20 -10.79 6.25
N ARG A 83 -17.49 -10.64 5.90
CA ARG A 83 -18.45 -9.98 6.76
C ARG A 83 -18.96 -11.01 7.77
N ARG A 84 -18.30 -11.13 8.92
CA ARG A 84 -18.95 -11.57 10.16
C ARG A 84 -19.28 -10.36 11.03
N ARG A 85 -20.35 -9.65 10.67
CA ARG A 85 -21.15 -8.92 11.64
C ARG A 85 -22.30 -9.83 12.04
N GLY A 86 -22.19 -10.41 13.23
CA GLY A 86 -23.35 -10.81 14.04
C GLY A 86 -23.77 -9.66 14.91
#